data_AF-A0A2N0KLT8-F1
#
_entry.id   AF-A0A2N0KLT8-F1
#
_cell.length_a   1.000
_cell.length_b   1.000
_cell.length_c   1.000
_cell.angle_alpha   90.00
_cell.angle_beta   90.00
_cell.angle_gamma   90.00
#
_symmetry.space_group_name_H-M   'P 1'
#
loop_
_entity.id
_entity.type
_entity.pdbx_description
1 polymer ?
#
loop_
_entity_poly.entity_id
_entity_poly.type
_entity_poly.pdbx_seq_one_letter_code
_entity_poly.pdbx_strand_id
1 'polypeptide(L)'
;MPALNPNLDLNDIYRRFTDGDRSGAVRAGWVERYLDSPVSFWCSLHAPSAARDPMNDQQQHIFDIGNTHQDRVNALLYPGGIQEVFTSEEDGFRRSLEVMAEGGVYIKDMPLVCWPNGLTGRPDVLERVDGVPSVFGDYSYRVVEIKSARRLRESQILQGALYNRVLGLVQGYEPPIFQMVNGDSGIVPVDMADVDHRLDEVLAEVREIMGGKPVDFCYGAARWPWMSYVDSQAVAANDVSLIVGVGATVRSNLVAAGYATLQSIAEANETELVTVRRVGAATAKKMVISARAIQGNQPLPRGELAVLRRGRTEVFFDFEGAQEQEQDGGLELVNYLIGAIHRTPGGEARYKPFFAETFDDEDANLTAFLQWAGSLDDPVFYHWHSYERTHLEKMVDRYGVDPVLAAGVLDRLEDLSPWATKGFAFPAYGESLKDIAKCLGFKWRQDDVTGVGTMSLYMRYVDSGSADQTAKGKIIIYNEDDCLATMYIYDWVMAQ
;
A
#
# COMPACT_ATOMS: atom_id res chain seq x y z
N MET A 1 -32.37 -28.27 20.58
CA MET A 1 -32.04 -27.06 21.35
C MET A 1 -31.23 -27.51 22.55
N PRO A 2 -29.94 -27.16 22.65
CA PRO A 2 -29.20 -27.32 23.90
C PRO A 2 -29.89 -26.42 24.94
N ALA A 3 -30.16 -26.95 26.13
CA ALA A 3 -30.71 -26.15 27.21
C ALA A 3 -29.65 -25.12 27.65
N LEU A 4 -30.00 -23.83 27.65
CA LEU A 4 -29.20 -22.75 28.24
C LEU A 4 -28.75 -23.19 29.65
N ASN A 5 -27.46 -23.01 29.96
CA ASN A 5 -26.92 -23.31 31.28
C ASN A 5 -27.72 -22.53 32.35
N PRO A 6 -28.41 -23.19 33.29
CA PRO A 6 -29.33 -22.54 34.22
C PRO A 6 -28.65 -21.57 35.22
N ASN A 7 -27.31 -21.51 35.22
CA ASN A 7 -26.51 -20.57 36.03
C ASN A 7 -25.86 -19.44 35.22
N LEU A 8 -26.11 -19.33 33.90
CA LEU A 8 -25.52 -18.27 33.07
C LEU A 8 -26.33 -16.98 33.20
N ASP A 9 -25.89 -16.07 34.07
CA ASP A 9 -26.43 -14.70 34.11
C ASP A 9 -25.73 -13.83 33.05
N LEU A 10 -26.28 -13.82 31.83
CA LEU A 10 -25.79 -12.98 30.75
C LEU A 10 -25.81 -11.49 31.08
N ASN A 11 -26.74 -11.05 31.95
CA ASN A 11 -26.77 -9.65 32.38
C ASN A 11 -25.61 -9.33 33.31
N ASP A 12 -25.21 -10.27 34.17
CA ASP A 12 -24.02 -10.11 35.02
C ASP A 12 -22.73 -10.06 34.17
N ILE A 13 -22.57 -10.99 33.23
CA ILE A 13 -21.43 -10.98 32.28
C ILE A 13 -21.40 -9.66 31.52
N TYR A 14 -22.52 -9.25 30.93
CA TYR A 14 -22.63 -7.99 30.21
C TYR A 14 -22.18 -6.80 31.07
N ARG A 15 -22.77 -6.64 32.26
CA ARG A 15 -22.44 -5.53 33.18
C ARG A 15 -20.97 -5.55 33.57
N ARG A 16 -20.41 -6.72 33.88
CA ARG A 16 -18.99 -6.88 34.22
C ARG A 16 -18.05 -6.28 33.17
N PHE A 17 -18.43 -6.30 31.89
CA PHE A 17 -17.58 -5.79 30.82
C PHE A 17 -18.00 -4.42 30.27
N THR A 18 -19.23 -3.97 30.52
CA THR A 18 -19.72 -2.65 30.11
C THR A 18 -19.72 -1.60 31.23
N ASP A 19 -19.54 -1.99 32.48
CA ASP A 19 -19.41 -1.06 33.60
C ASP A 19 -17.97 -0.53 33.67
N GLY A 20 -17.71 0.59 32.99
CA GLY A 20 -16.37 1.21 32.95
C GLY A 20 -16.28 2.43 32.05
N ASP A 21 -15.15 3.12 32.11
CA ASP A 21 -14.87 4.24 31.20
C ASP A 21 -14.37 3.74 29.84
N ARG A 22 -15.04 4.16 28.78
CA ARG A 22 -14.68 3.87 27.40
C ARG A 22 -13.51 4.71 26.88
N SER A 23 -13.21 5.85 27.51
CA SER A 23 -12.33 6.89 26.93
C SER A 23 -10.88 6.43 26.74
N GLY A 24 -10.44 5.45 27.53
CA GLY A 24 -9.10 4.85 27.45
C GLY A 24 -9.05 3.49 26.74
N ALA A 25 -10.15 3.05 26.12
CA ALA A 25 -10.20 1.71 25.52
C ALA A 25 -9.43 1.63 24.19
N VAL A 26 -8.49 0.69 24.12
CA VAL A 26 -7.76 0.35 22.90
C VAL A 26 -8.67 -0.50 22.01
N ARG A 27 -8.92 -0.02 20.79
CA ARG A 27 -9.59 -0.81 19.75
C ARG A 27 -8.57 -1.73 19.10
N ALA A 28 -8.91 -2.97 18.79
CA ALA A 28 -7.97 -3.90 18.16
C ALA A 28 -7.39 -3.39 16.84
N GLY A 29 -8.21 -2.75 15.99
CA GLY A 29 -7.70 -2.12 14.76
C GLY A 29 -6.70 -0.96 14.99
N TRP A 30 -6.55 -0.46 16.22
CA TRP A 30 -5.50 0.52 16.56
C TRP A 30 -4.12 -0.13 16.69
N VAL A 31 -4.04 -1.40 17.07
CA VAL A 31 -2.79 -2.16 17.10
C VAL A 31 -2.21 -2.25 15.68
N GLU A 32 -3.05 -2.63 14.71
CA GLU A 32 -2.64 -2.68 13.30
C GLU A 32 -2.18 -1.31 12.82
N ARG A 33 -2.99 -0.26 13.04
CA ARG A 33 -2.67 1.11 12.61
C ARG A 33 -1.39 1.66 13.23
N TYR A 34 -1.16 1.40 14.52
CA TYR A 34 0.05 1.84 15.21
C TYR A 34 1.29 1.18 14.62
N LEU A 35 1.26 -0.15 14.42
CA LEU A 35 2.39 -0.88 13.84
C LEU A 35 2.63 -0.52 12.37
N ASP A 36 1.58 -0.21 11.62
CA ASP A 36 1.72 0.25 10.23
C ASP A 36 2.29 1.68 10.15
N SER A 37 1.89 2.57 11.07
CA SER A 37 2.42 3.94 11.20
C SER A 37 2.01 4.60 12.54
N PRO A 38 2.96 4.78 13.48
CA PRO A 38 2.70 5.46 14.75
C PRO A 38 2.21 6.90 14.57
N VAL A 39 2.72 7.63 13.58
CA VAL A 39 2.30 9.01 13.29
C VAL A 39 0.87 9.05 12.73
N SER A 40 0.48 8.07 11.91
CA SER A 40 -0.91 7.97 11.43
C SER A 40 -1.88 7.62 12.56
N PHE A 41 -1.46 6.74 13.47
CA PHE A 41 -2.25 6.45 14.66
C PHE A 41 -2.41 7.69 15.55
N TRP A 42 -1.33 8.44 15.81
CA TRP A 42 -1.40 9.71 16.53
C TRP A 42 -2.35 10.70 15.84
N CYS A 43 -2.26 10.84 14.51
CA CYS A 43 -3.15 11.72 13.75
C CYS A 43 -4.62 11.31 13.87
N SER A 44 -4.92 10.00 13.92
CA SER A 44 -6.28 9.50 14.15
C SER A 44 -6.89 9.94 15.49
N LEU A 45 -6.06 10.26 16.48
CA LEU A 45 -6.49 10.72 17.80
C LEU A 45 -6.47 12.24 17.94
N HIS A 46 -5.44 12.90 17.38
CA HIS A 46 -5.08 14.28 17.74
C HIS A 46 -5.09 15.26 16.57
N ALA A 47 -4.98 14.79 15.32
CA ALA A 47 -4.93 15.70 14.16
C ALA A 47 -6.34 16.27 13.83
N PRO A 48 -6.41 17.48 13.24
CA PRO A 48 -7.68 18.05 12.80
C PRO A 48 -8.40 17.12 11.81
N SER A 49 -9.69 16.85 12.04
CA SER A 49 -10.48 15.97 11.16
C SER A 49 -10.53 16.44 9.71
N ALA A 50 -10.49 17.76 9.49
CA ALA A 50 -10.47 18.39 8.16
C ALA A 50 -9.13 18.21 7.42
N ALA A 51 -8.07 17.75 8.09
CA ALA A 51 -6.77 17.49 7.47
C ALA A 51 -6.66 16.08 6.86
N ARG A 52 -7.74 15.29 6.90
CA ARG A 52 -7.78 13.96 6.27
C ARG A 52 -7.74 14.07 4.76
N ASP A 53 -6.88 13.27 4.15
CA ASP A 53 -6.88 13.05 2.71
C ASP A 53 -8.24 12.52 2.27
N PRO A 54 -8.82 13.03 1.17
CA PRO A 54 -10.03 12.45 0.61
C PRO A 54 -9.77 11.01 0.14
N MET A 55 -10.83 10.21 0.06
CA MET A 55 -10.78 8.93 -0.64
C MET A 55 -10.53 9.21 -2.13
N ASN A 56 -9.62 8.45 -2.74
CA ASN A 56 -9.39 8.44 -4.18
C ASN A 56 -9.55 7.01 -4.72
N ASP A 57 -9.50 6.84 -6.04
CA ASP A 57 -9.72 5.56 -6.71
C ASP A 57 -8.76 4.46 -6.23
N GLN A 58 -7.51 4.81 -5.93
CA GLN A 58 -6.54 3.86 -5.39
C GLN A 58 -6.97 3.32 -4.03
N GLN A 59 -7.39 4.20 -3.12
CA GLN A 59 -7.81 3.77 -1.79
C GLN A 59 -9.14 3.02 -1.84
N GLN A 60 -10.08 3.47 -2.66
CA GLN A 60 -11.35 2.77 -2.88
C GLN A 60 -11.10 1.34 -3.38
N HIS A 61 -10.21 1.18 -4.36
CA HIS A 61 -9.85 -0.14 -4.89
C HIS A 61 -9.25 -1.07 -3.83
N ILE A 62 -8.40 -0.57 -2.93
CA ILE A 62 -7.84 -1.35 -1.82
C ILE A 62 -8.95 -1.83 -0.87
N PHE A 63 -9.92 -0.97 -0.55
CA PHE A 63 -11.08 -1.35 0.26
C PHE A 63 -11.95 -2.40 -0.44
N ASP A 64 -12.22 -2.23 -1.74
CA ASP A 64 -13.06 -3.14 -2.51
C ASP A 64 -12.43 -4.54 -2.62
N ILE A 65 -11.11 -4.65 -2.78
CA ILE A 65 -10.37 -5.94 -2.71
C ILE A 65 -10.58 -6.58 -1.33
N GLY A 66 -10.42 -5.81 -0.25
CA GLY A 66 -10.60 -6.30 1.12
C GLY A 66 -12.00 -6.86 1.34
N ASN A 67 -13.02 -6.08 1.01
CA ASN A 67 -14.43 -6.46 1.18
C ASN A 67 -14.80 -7.67 0.33
N THR A 68 -14.41 -7.67 -0.95
CA THR A 68 -14.71 -8.78 -1.88
C THR A 68 -14.05 -10.07 -1.42
N HIS A 69 -12.80 -10.00 -0.95
CA HIS A 69 -12.12 -11.16 -0.40
C HIS A 69 -12.80 -11.67 0.87
N GLN A 70 -13.17 -10.77 1.79
CA GLN A 70 -13.88 -11.12 3.02
C GLN A 70 -15.23 -11.77 2.72
N ASP A 71 -16.01 -11.24 1.79
CA ASP A 71 -17.30 -11.79 1.35
C ASP A 71 -17.13 -13.20 0.76
N ARG A 72 -16.12 -13.39 -0.09
CA ARG A 72 -15.79 -14.71 -0.67
C ARG A 72 -15.44 -15.72 0.42
N VAL A 73 -14.54 -15.37 1.34
CA VAL A 73 -14.13 -16.24 2.47
C VAL A 73 -15.34 -16.56 3.35
N ASN A 74 -16.16 -15.57 3.65
CA ASN A 74 -17.38 -15.72 4.44
C ASN A 74 -18.39 -16.66 3.81
N ALA A 75 -18.55 -16.62 2.48
CA ALA A 75 -19.44 -17.50 1.75
C ALA A 75 -18.90 -18.94 1.66
N LEU A 76 -17.58 -19.08 1.47
CA LEU A 76 -16.93 -20.37 1.26
C LEU A 76 -16.71 -21.15 2.56
N LEU A 77 -16.13 -20.50 3.58
CA LEU A 77 -15.66 -21.17 4.80
C LEU A 77 -16.65 -21.04 5.96
N TYR A 78 -17.40 -19.95 6.03
CA TYR A 78 -18.29 -19.65 7.17
C TYR A 78 -19.75 -19.45 6.75
N PRO A 79 -20.35 -20.36 5.94
CA PRO A 79 -21.71 -20.18 5.44
C PRO A 79 -22.72 -20.16 6.59
N GLY A 80 -23.74 -19.30 6.47
CA GLY A 80 -24.80 -19.18 7.47
C GLY A 80 -24.38 -18.54 8.79
N GLY A 81 -23.23 -17.85 8.83
CA GLY A 81 -22.82 -17.10 10.01
C GLY A 81 -23.80 -15.97 10.37
N ILE A 82 -23.97 -15.78 11.67
CA ILE A 82 -24.92 -14.85 12.27
C ILE A 82 -24.26 -13.47 12.34
N GLN A 83 -24.90 -12.48 11.73
CA GLN A 83 -24.53 -11.07 11.84
C GLN A 83 -25.81 -10.29 12.10
N GLU A 84 -25.78 -9.41 13.10
CA GLU A 84 -26.95 -8.61 13.47
C GLU A 84 -26.64 -7.12 13.40
N VAL A 85 -27.68 -6.32 13.14
CA VAL A 85 -27.58 -4.86 13.12
C VAL A 85 -27.88 -4.34 14.53
N PHE A 86 -27.04 -3.42 15.01
CA PHE A 86 -27.14 -2.84 16.35
C PHE A 86 -26.84 -1.34 16.33
N THR A 87 -27.29 -0.62 17.36
CA THR A 87 -27.22 0.84 17.47
C THR A 87 -26.00 1.37 18.23
N SER A 88 -25.38 0.53 19.05
CA SER A 88 -24.16 0.84 19.81
C SER A 88 -23.27 -0.40 19.93
N GLU A 89 -21.98 -0.23 20.25
CA GLU A 89 -21.07 -1.36 20.52
C GLU A 89 -21.58 -2.20 21.68
N GLU A 90 -22.14 -1.57 22.70
CA GLU A 90 -22.71 -2.25 23.86
C GLU A 90 -23.96 -3.06 23.48
N ASP A 91 -24.85 -2.53 22.64
CA ASP A 91 -26.00 -3.30 22.13
C ASP A 91 -25.51 -4.50 21.31
N GLY A 92 -24.55 -4.30 20.41
CA GLY A 92 -23.94 -5.37 19.63
C GLY A 92 -23.26 -6.42 20.49
N PHE A 93 -22.61 -6.01 21.59
CA PHE A 93 -21.94 -6.93 22.51
C PHE A 93 -22.95 -7.77 23.27
N ARG A 94 -24.06 -7.18 23.71
CA ARG A 94 -25.19 -7.93 24.30
C ARG A 94 -25.70 -9.00 23.33
N ARG A 95 -25.93 -8.64 22.07
CA ARG A 95 -26.35 -9.60 21.04
C ARG A 95 -25.29 -10.68 20.79
N SER A 96 -24.01 -10.32 20.82
CA SER A 96 -22.90 -11.28 20.70
C SER A 96 -22.93 -12.31 21.83
N LEU A 97 -23.14 -11.87 23.08
CA LEU A 97 -23.26 -12.75 24.25
C LEU A 97 -24.46 -13.70 24.13
N GLU A 98 -25.60 -13.21 23.65
CA GLU A 98 -26.81 -14.00 23.44
C GLU A 98 -26.59 -15.09 22.39
N VAL A 99 -26.03 -14.73 21.22
CA VAL A 99 -25.70 -15.69 20.15
C VAL A 99 -24.65 -16.70 20.61
N MET A 100 -23.64 -16.27 21.38
CA MET A 100 -22.65 -17.17 21.97
C MET A 100 -23.28 -18.15 22.96
N ALA A 101 -24.21 -17.71 23.81
CA ALA A 101 -24.90 -18.55 24.78
C ALA A 101 -25.90 -19.53 24.15
N GLU A 102 -26.50 -19.15 23.03
CA GLU A 102 -27.33 -20.03 22.20
C GLU A 102 -26.50 -21.05 21.41
N GLY A 103 -25.18 -20.90 21.40
CA GLY A 103 -24.23 -21.79 20.73
C GLY A 103 -24.23 -21.63 19.21
N GLY A 104 -24.42 -20.39 18.72
CA GLY A 104 -24.31 -20.05 17.30
C GLY A 104 -22.97 -20.52 16.72
N VAL A 105 -22.99 -21.14 15.54
CA VAL A 105 -21.79 -21.82 14.98
C VAL A 105 -20.74 -20.81 14.52
N TYR A 106 -21.15 -19.81 13.75
CA TYR A 106 -20.32 -18.70 13.30
C TYR A 106 -21.00 -17.38 13.61
N ILE A 107 -20.27 -16.43 14.17
CA ILE A 107 -20.74 -15.08 14.48
C ILE A 107 -19.83 -14.10 13.74
N LYS A 108 -20.39 -13.20 12.93
CA LYS A 108 -19.61 -12.36 12.01
C LYS A 108 -19.77 -10.88 12.33
N ASP A 109 -18.64 -10.15 12.38
CA ASP A 109 -18.60 -8.70 12.57
C ASP A 109 -19.47 -8.21 13.76
N MET A 110 -19.46 -8.98 14.85
CA MET A 110 -20.16 -8.60 16.08
C MET A 110 -19.14 -8.24 17.17
N PRO A 111 -19.41 -7.20 17.98
CA PRO A 111 -18.39 -6.62 18.84
C PRO A 111 -18.17 -7.38 20.13
N LEU A 112 -16.92 -7.36 20.58
CA LEU A 112 -16.48 -7.74 21.91
C LEU A 112 -16.04 -6.49 22.67
N VAL A 113 -16.55 -6.35 23.89
CA VAL A 113 -16.32 -5.19 24.75
C VAL A 113 -15.71 -5.65 26.07
N CYS A 114 -14.69 -4.93 26.54
CA CYS A 114 -14.03 -5.13 27.83
C CYS A 114 -13.56 -3.79 28.41
N TRP A 115 -14.49 -2.91 28.81
CA TRP A 115 -14.15 -1.57 29.34
C TRP A 115 -13.26 -1.58 30.58
N PRO A 116 -13.43 -2.49 31.57
CA PRO A 116 -12.52 -2.53 32.73
C PRO A 116 -11.05 -2.81 32.37
N ASN A 117 -10.82 -3.52 31.26
CA ASN A 117 -9.49 -3.78 30.73
C ASN A 117 -9.02 -2.73 29.72
N GLY A 118 -9.91 -1.79 29.36
CA GLY A 118 -9.70 -0.79 28.33
C GLY A 118 -9.47 -1.44 26.97
N LEU A 119 -10.24 -2.46 26.60
CA LEU A 119 -10.11 -3.18 25.33
C LEU A 119 -11.46 -3.35 24.62
N THR A 120 -11.45 -3.33 23.29
CA THR A 120 -12.61 -3.67 22.46
C THR A 120 -12.20 -4.09 21.06
N GLY A 121 -13.06 -4.85 20.38
CA GLY A 121 -12.79 -5.29 19.03
C GLY A 121 -14.01 -5.86 18.32
N ARG A 122 -13.93 -5.96 17.00
CA ARG A 122 -14.88 -6.65 16.13
C ARG A 122 -14.10 -7.67 15.29
N PRO A 123 -13.98 -8.92 15.75
CA PRO A 123 -13.38 -9.97 14.93
C PRO A 123 -14.25 -10.24 13.70
N ASP A 124 -13.62 -10.62 12.58
CA ASP A 124 -14.36 -10.94 11.37
C ASP A 124 -15.29 -12.14 11.59
N VAL A 125 -14.80 -13.20 12.24
CA VAL A 125 -15.60 -14.36 12.63
C VAL A 125 -15.21 -14.85 14.04
N LEU A 126 -16.21 -15.21 14.83
CA LEU A 126 -16.08 -16.11 15.98
C LEU A 126 -16.65 -17.46 15.60
N GLU A 127 -15.85 -18.51 15.74
CA GLU A 127 -16.22 -19.88 15.43
C GLU A 127 -16.35 -20.71 16.70
N ARG A 128 -17.47 -21.41 16.85
CA ARG A 128 -17.72 -22.30 17.98
C ARG A 128 -16.82 -23.54 17.92
N VAL A 129 -16.25 -23.90 19.06
CA VAL A 129 -15.42 -25.09 19.27
C VAL A 129 -16.06 -25.95 20.36
N ASP A 130 -16.57 -27.12 19.96
CA ASP A 130 -17.19 -28.07 20.90
C ASP A 130 -16.15 -28.81 21.74
N GLY A 131 -16.53 -29.20 22.97
CA GLY A 131 -15.71 -30.01 23.87
C GLY A 131 -14.65 -29.22 24.62
N VAL A 132 -14.60 -27.89 24.45
CA VAL A 132 -13.72 -26.97 25.17
C VAL A 132 -14.61 -26.08 26.04
N PRO A 133 -14.72 -26.30 27.36
CA PRO A 133 -15.64 -25.55 28.19
C PRO A 133 -15.31 -24.06 28.29
N SER A 134 -16.35 -23.22 28.36
CA SER A 134 -16.28 -21.79 28.63
C SER A 134 -17.41 -21.37 29.56
N VAL A 135 -17.56 -20.07 29.84
CA VAL A 135 -18.75 -19.55 30.55
C VAL A 135 -20.07 -19.89 29.85
N PHE A 136 -20.05 -20.16 28.54
CA PHE A 136 -21.25 -20.45 27.74
C PHE A 136 -21.69 -21.93 27.79
N GLY A 137 -20.87 -22.84 28.33
CA GLY A 137 -21.18 -24.27 28.45
C GLY A 137 -20.01 -25.17 28.07
N ASP A 138 -20.30 -26.37 27.57
CA ASP A 138 -19.30 -27.39 27.15
C ASP A 138 -18.62 -27.07 25.80
N TYR A 139 -18.61 -25.80 25.40
CA TYR A 139 -18.04 -25.28 24.17
C TYR A 139 -17.48 -23.87 24.40
N SER A 140 -16.58 -23.44 23.53
CA SER A 140 -15.95 -22.12 23.52
C SER A 140 -16.02 -21.54 22.11
N TYR A 141 -15.47 -20.34 21.93
CA TYR A 141 -15.28 -19.71 20.63
C TYR A 141 -13.79 -19.50 20.38
N ARG A 142 -13.39 -19.52 19.10
CA ARG A 142 -12.09 -19.05 18.61
C ARG A 142 -12.26 -17.92 17.61
N VAL A 143 -11.27 -17.04 17.55
CA VAL A 143 -11.23 -15.96 16.56
C VAL A 143 -10.75 -16.50 15.21
N VAL A 144 -11.40 -16.04 14.15
CA VAL A 144 -10.88 -16.08 12.79
C VAL A 144 -10.86 -14.64 12.24
N GLU A 145 -9.67 -14.16 11.89
CA GLU A 145 -9.47 -12.85 11.26
C GLU A 145 -9.11 -13.02 9.78
N ILE A 146 -9.76 -12.29 8.89
CA ILE A 146 -9.64 -12.45 7.44
C ILE A 146 -8.85 -11.27 6.85
N LYS A 147 -7.81 -11.56 6.07
CA LYS A 147 -6.99 -10.53 5.41
C LYS A 147 -6.78 -10.87 3.93
N SER A 148 -7.07 -9.90 3.06
CA SER A 148 -6.82 -10.01 1.61
C SER A 148 -5.33 -10.11 1.23
N ALA A 149 -4.41 -9.85 2.16
CA ALA A 149 -2.98 -10.01 1.94
C ALA A 149 -2.59 -11.50 1.94
N ARG A 150 -1.91 -11.96 0.88
CA ARG A 150 -1.35 -13.33 0.81
C ARG A 150 -0.37 -13.65 1.94
N ARG A 151 0.50 -12.68 2.26
CA ARG A 151 1.44 -12.75 3.37
C ARG A 151 0.92 -11.88 4.51
N LEU A 152 0.64 -12.51 5.64
CA LEU A 152 0.20 -11.83 6.85
C LEU A 152 1.36 -11.02 7.46
N ARG A 153 1.06 -9.78 7.83
CA ARG A 153 1.99 -8.89 8.54
C ARG A 153 1.84 -9.06 10.05
N GLU A 154 2.90 -8.74 10.80
CA GLU A 154 2.85 -8.71 12.27
C GLU A 154 1.69 -7.83 12.78
N SER A 155 1.45 -6.67 12.15
CA SER A 155 0.35 -5.76 12.50
C SER A 155 -1.02 -6.42 12.44
N GLN A 156 -1.25 -7.29 11.46
CA GLN A 156 -2.50 -8.04 11.28
C GLN A 156 -2.59 -9.21 12.28
N ILE A 157 -1.49 -9.90 12.53
CA ILE A 157 -1.44 -11.01 13.48
C ILE A 157 -1.72 -10.51 14.90
N LEU A 158 -1.10 -9.39 15.32
CA LEU A 158 -1.34 -8.84 16.66
C LEU A 158 -2.74 -8.25 16.84
N GLN A 159 -3.38 -7.79 15.76
CA GLN A 159 -4.81 -7.45 15.81
C GLN A 159 -5.66 -8.68 16.13
N GLY A 160 -5.44 -9.80 15.43
CA GLY A 160 -6.08 -11.09 15.71
C GLY A 160 -5.81 -11.59 17.13
N ALA A 161 -4.57 -11.45 17.60
CA ALA A 161 -4.18 -11.79 18.97
C ALA A 161 -4.94 -10.95 20.01
N LEU A 162 -5.14 -9.65 19.76
CA LEU A 162 -5.95 -8.82 20.66
C LEU A 162 -7.42 -9.27 20.67
N TYR A 163 -8.00 -9.61 19.52
CA TYR A 163 -9.35 -10.20 19.51
C TYR A 163 -9.41 -11.50 20.32
N ASN A 164 -8.42 -12.37 20.18
CA ASN A 164 -8.35 -13.63 20.92
C ASN A 164 -8.30 -13.39 22.43
N ARG A 165 -7.55 -12.38 22.88
CA ARG A 165 -7.47 -11.99 24.29
C ARG A 165 -8.77 -11.38 24.82
N VAL A 166 -9.40 -10.49 24.06
CA VAL A 166 -10.70 -9.90 24.43
C VAL A 166 -11.76 -11.00 24.52
N LEU A 167 -11.79 -11.93 23.56
CA LEU A 167 -12.66 -13.10 23.60
C LEU A 167 -12.37 -13.95 24.85
N GLY A 168 -11.10 -14.20 25.16
CA GLY A 168 -10.67 -14.96 26.32
C GLY A 168 -11.16 -14.40 27.64
N LEU A 169 -11.10 -13.06 27.79
CA LEU A 169 -11.68 -12.36 28.93
C LEU A 169 -13.19 -12.58 29.03
N VAL A 170 -13.91 -12.40 27.93
CA VAL A 170 -15.38 -12.51 27.88
C VAL A 170 -15.85 -13.93 28.18
N GLN A 171 -15.26 -14.94 27.55
CA GLN A 171 -15.71 -16.32 27.66
C GLN A 171 -15.07 -17.10 28.83
N GLY A 172 -14.13 -16.48 29.55
CA GLY A 172 -13.40 -17.11 30.67
C GLY A 172 -12.36 -18.15 30.26
N TYR A 173 -12.04 -18.25 28.97
CA TYR A 173 -11.06 -19.15 28.40
C TYR A 173 -10.42 -18.50 27.18
N GLU A 174 -9.12 -18.20 27.25
CA GLU A 174 -8.35 -17.70 26.11
C GLU A 174 -7.90 -18.89 25.25
N PRO A 175 -8.35 -18.99 23.98
CA PRO A 175 -7.89 -20.05 23.10
C PRO A 175 -6.36 -19.97 22.92
N PRO A 176 -5.63 -21.10 23.03
CA PRO A 176 -4.19 -21.12 22.78
C PRO A 176 -3.85 -20.87 21.31
N ILE A 177 -4.82 -21.07 20.41
CA ILE A 177 -4.66 -20.87 18.97
C ILE A 177 -5.85 -20.07 18.44
N PHE A 178 -5.57 -19.01 17.70
CA PHE A 178 -6.55 -18.33 16.84
C PHE A 178 -6.19 -18.52 15.36
N GLN A 179 -7.11 -18.19 14.47
CA GLN A 179 -6.94 -18.40 13.03
C GLN A 179 -6.86 -17.08 12.28
N MET A 180 -5.99 -17.05 11.28
CA MET A 180 -5.92 -16.01 10.27
C MET A 180 -6.28 -16.63 8.92
N VAL A 181 -7.06 -15.96 8.09
CA VAL A 181 -7.26 -16.33 6.68
C VAL A 181 -6.50 -15.35 5.80
N ASN A 182 -5.63 -15.85 4.93
CA ASN A 182 -4.84 -15.02 4.03
C ASN A 182 -5.53 -14.82 2.67
N GLY A 183 -4.92 -14.00 1.81
CA GLY A 183 -5.45 -13.68 0.48
C GLY A 183 -5.75 -14.88 -0.43
N ASP A 184 -5.08 -16.02 -0.21
CA ASP A 184 -5.31 -17.27 -0.94
C ASP A 184 -6.42 -18.14 -0.31
N SER A 185 -7.18 -17.57 0.63
CA SER A 185 -8.20 -18.25 1.44
C SER A 185 -7.65 -19.38 2.32
N GLY A 186 -6.33 -19.39 2.55
CA GLY A 186 -5.65 -20.36 3.40
C GLY A 186 -5.78 -20.01 4.88
N ILE A 187 -6.14 -21.00 5.69
CA ILE A 187 -6.21 -20.89 7.15
C ILE A 187 -4.81 -21.06 7.74
N VAL A 188 -4.33 -20.03 8.43
CA VAL A 188 -3.05 -19.99 9.14
C VAL A 188 -3.32 -19.96 10.64
N PRO A 189 -3.05 -21.05 11.39
CA PRO A 189 -3.15 -21.03 12.84
C PRO A 189 -1.99 -20.22 13.45
N VAL A 190 -2.29 -19.43 14.48
CA VAL A 190 -1.30 -18.67 15.24
C VAL A 190 -1.41 -19.07 16.71
N ASP A 191 -0.29 -19.50 17.29
CA ASP A 191 -0.21 -19.79 18.73
C ASP A 191 -0.16 -18.46 19.50
N MET A 192 -1.07 -18.30 20.46
CA MET A 192 -1.14 -17.10 21.29
C MET A 192 0.17 -16.89 22.06
N ALA A 193 0.82 -17.97 22.52
CA ALA A 193 2.05 -17.89 23.28
C ALA A 193 3.23 -17.27 22.49
N ASP A 194 3.22 -17.41 21.16
CA ASP A 194 4.27 -16.85 20.29
C ASP A 194 4.17 -15.31 20.16
N VAL A 195 2.99 -14.75 20.41
CA VAL A 195 2.69 -13.32 20.17
C VAL A 195 2.30 -12.55 21.43
N ASP A 196 2.03 -13.24 22.54
CA ASP A 196 1.51 -12.71 23.79
C ASP A 196 2.35 -11.54 24.35
N HIS A 197 3.67 -11.77 24.50
CA HIS A 197 4.60 -10.75 24.99
C HIS A 197 4.69 -9.56 24.05
N ARG A 198 4.69 -9.81 22.74
CA ARG A 198 4.78 -8.75 21.73
C ARG A 198 3.51 -7.91 21.71
N LEU A 199 2.34 -8.53 21.89
CA LEU A 199 1.08 -7.83 22.04
C LEU A 199 1.10 -6.89 23.26
N ASP A 200 1.64 -7.33 24.41
CA ASP A 200 1.75 -6.50 25.60
C ASP A 200 2.62 -5.25 25.39
N GLU A 201 3.79 -5.42 24.76
CA GLU A 201 4.66 -4.30 24.39
C GLU A 201 3.91 -3.27 23.51
N VAL A 202 3.23 -3.76 22.47
CA VAL A 202 2.51 -2.89 21.53
C VAL A 202 1.32 -2.21 22.20
N LEU A 203 0.59 -2.89 23.07
CA LEU A 203 -0.49 -2.28 23.86
C LEU A 203 0.02 -1.17 24.78
N ALA A 204 1.20 -1.35 25.38
CA ALA A 204 1.83 -0.31 26.19
C ALA A 204 2.19 0.90 25.32
N GLU A 205 2.83 0.71 24.18
CA GLU A 205 3.21 1.77 23.25
C GLU A 205 1.98 2.53 22.69
N VAL A 206 0.92 1.81 22.32
CA VAL A 206 -0.36 2.40 21.89
C VAL A 206 -0.93 3.29 22.99
N ARG A 207 -0.94 2.82 24.25
CA ARG A 207 -1.42 3.60 25.39
C ARG A 207 -0.58 4.84 25.66
N GLU A 208 0.74 4.80 25.42
CA GLU A 208 1.58 5.99 25.53
C GLU A 208 1.18 7.08 24.51
N ILE A 209 0.93 6.69 23.25
CA ILE A 209 0.47 7.64 22.22
C ILE A 209 -0.93 8.18 22.53
N MET A 210 -1.83 7.33 23.02
CA MET A 210 -3.14 7.77 23.52
C MET A 210 -2.98 8.78 24.67
N GLY A 211 -2.01 8.56 25.56
CA GLY A 211 -1.64 9.45 26.65
C GLY A 211 -0.91 10.73 26.22
N GLY A 212 -0.71 10.96 24.91
CA GLY A 212 -0.12 12.18 24.38
C GLY A 212 1.39 12.15 24.17
N LYS A 213 2.02 10.95 24.16
CA LYS A 213 3.43 10.82 23.76
C LYS A 213 3.60 11.43 22.36
N PRO A 214 4.56 12.36 22.16
CA PRO A 214 4.79 12.99 20.87
C PRO A 214 5.32 11.97 19.85
N VAL A 215 4.99 12.21 18.59
CA VAL A 215 5.47 11.45 17.44
C VAL A 215 6.23 12.35 16.49
N ASP A 216 7.17 11.77 15.76
CA ASP A 216 7.92 12.48 14.72
C ASP A 216 7.12 12.58 13.42
N PHE A 217 6.97 13.80 12.91
CA PHE A 217 6.39 14.07 11.60
C PHE A 217 7.47 13.92 10.53
N CYS A 218 7.66 12.69 10.06
CA CYS A 218 8.61 12.37 9.00
C CYS A 218 7.89 12.34 7.64
N TYR A 219 8.50 12.91 6.61
CA TYR A 219 7.99 12.85 5.24
C TYR A 219 7.85 11.40 4.77
N GLY A 220 6.70 11.05 4.18
CA GLY A 220 6.38 9.71 3.69
C GLY A 220 6.15 8.65 4.77
N ALA A 221 6.17 9.00 6.06
CA ALA A 221 5.98 8.03 7.13
C ALA A 221 4.51 7.67 7.38
N ALA A 222 3.59 8.57 7.04
CA ALA A 222 2.17 8.35 7.24
C ALA A 222 1.57 7.38 6.21
N ARG A 223 0.41 6.83 6.57
CA ARG A 223 -0.53 6.12 5.72
C ARG A 223 -1.79 6.98 5.55
N TRP A 224 -2.56 6.69 4.50
CA TRP A 224 -3.87 7.28 4.30
C TRP A 224 -4.74 7.08 5.55
N PRO A 225 -5.53 8.08 5.99
CA PRO A 225 -5.80 9.36 5.33
C PRO A 225 -4.95 10.54 5.85
N TRP A 226 -3.70 10.30 6.29
CA TRP A 226 -2.89 11.34 6.95
C TRP A 226 -1.60 11.68 6.22
N MET A 227 -1.44 11.26 4.96
CA MET A 227 -0.20 11.42 4.21
C MET A 227 0.08 12.90 3.98
N SER A 228 -0.86 13.65 3.37
CA SER A 228 -0.63 15.06 3.06
C SER A 228 -0.45 15.91 4.30
N TYR A 229 -1.19 15.61 5.38
CA TYR A 229 -1.05 16.33 6.65
C TYR A 229 0.35 16.15 7.22
N VAL A 230 0.82 14.90 7.36
CA VAL A 230 2.12 14.62 7.95
C VAL A 230 3.26 15.14 7.08
N ASP A 231 3.17 14.98 5.76
CA ASP A 231 4.15 15.51 4.81
C ASP A 231 4.20 17.05 4.89
N SER A 232 3.06 17.72 5.02
CA SER A 232 3.02 19.19 5.19
C SER A 232 3.70 19.66 6.49
N GLN A 233 3.57 18.89 7.58
CA GLN A 233 4.25 19.20 8.84
C GLN A 233 5.77 19.00 8.72
N ALA A 234 6.20 17.93 8.05
CA ALA A 234 7.62 17.68 7.79
C ALA A 234 8.24 18.79 6.91
N VAL A 235 7.53 19.22 5.86
CA VAL A 235 7.92 20.34 5.01
C VAL A 235 8.01 21.64 5.81
N ALA A 236 6.99 21.96 6.60
CA ALA A 236 6.97 23.18 7.43
C ALA A 236 8.09 23.19 8.48
N ALA A 237 8.45 22.03 9.03
CA ALA A 237 9.56 21.86 9.95
C ALA A 237 10.94 21.88 9.27
N ASN A 238 10.99 21.93 7.93
CA ASN A 238 12.21 21.77 7.15
C ASN A 238 12.96 20.48 7.55
N ASP A 239 12.23 19.40 7.84
CA ASP A 239 12.77 18.19 8.46
C ASP A 239 13.76 17.46 7.52
N VAL A 240 14.78 16.83 8.09
CA VAL A 240 15.79 16.12 7.30
C VAL A 240 15.24 14.91 6.51
N SER A 241 14.06 14.38 6.87
CA SER A 241 13.38 13.33 6.10
C SER A 241 12.93 13.73 4.70
N LEU A 242 12.91 15.03 4.38
CA LEU A 242 12.63 15.53 3.02
C LEU A 242 13.68 15.08 1.99
N ILE A 243 14.86 14.66 2.44
CA ILE A 243 15.93 14.18 1.58
C ILE A 243 15.64 12.74 1.15
N VAL A 244 15.58 12.51 -0.16
CA VAL A 244 15.38 11.17 -0.74
C VAL A 244 16.38 10.16 -0.18
N GLY A 245 15.86 9.05 0.34
CA GLY A 245 16.64 7.96 0.95
C GLY A 245 16.89 8.13 2.46
N VAL A 246 16.43 9.22 3.08
CA VAL A 246 16.45 9.39 4.54
C VAL A 246 15.21 8.75 5.16
N GLY A 247 15.28 7.45 5.41
CA GLY A 247 14.26 6.73 6.19
C GLY A 247 14.33 7.03 7.69
N ALA A 248 13.31 6.59 8.44
CA ALA A 248 13.15 6.87 9.87
C ALA A 248 14.42 6.62 10.72
N THR A 249 15.10 5.48 10.54
CA THR A 249 16.31 5.16 11.30
C THR A 249 17.47 6.12 10.99
N VAL A 250 17.66 6.49 9.72
CA VAL A 250 18.73 7.42 9.32
C VAL A 250 18.41 8.82 9.84
N ARG A 251 17.14 9.24 9.74
CA ARG A 251 16.65 10.49 10.34
C ARG A 251 16.99 10.56 11.83
N SER A 252 16.64 9.54 12.63
CA SER A 252 16.92 9.54 14.07
C SER A 252 18.43 9.68 14.38
N ASN A 253 19.30 9.03 13.59
CA ASN A 253 20.75 9.18 13.75
C ASN A 253 21.23 10.58 13.38
N LEU A 254 20.69 11.18 12.31
CA LEU A 254 21.03 12.55 11.88
C LEU A 254 20.58 13.57 12.93
N VAL A 255 19.35 13.46 13.44
CA VAL A 255 18.82 14.31 14.52
C VAL A 255 19.68 14.20 15.77
N ALA A 256 20.07 12.98 16.18
CA ALA A 256 20.95 12.77 17.33
C ALA A 256 22.36 13.36 17.13
N ALA A 257 22.81 13.51 15.89
CA ALA A 257 24.06 14.16 15.52
C ALA A 257 23.93 15.68 15.30
N GLY A 258 22.74 16.26 15.53
CA GLY A 258 22.49 17.70 15.37
C GLY A 258 22.00 18.12 13.99
N TYR A 259 21.79 17.18 13.06
CA TYR A 259 21.32 17.43 11.69
C TYR A 259 19.81 17.16 11.55
N ALA A 260 19.00 17.92 12.26
CA ALA A 260 17.55 17.72 12.28
C ALA A 260 16.82 18.28 11.04
N THR A 261 17.45 19.19 10.30
CA THR A 261 16.79 19.93 9.22
C THR A 261 17.50 19.77 7.88
N LEU A 262 16.76 19.95 6.79
CA LEU A 262 17.29 20.07 5.43
C LEU A 262 18.41 21.12 5.35
N GLN A 263 18.22 22.25 6.04
CA GLN A 263 19.23 23.32 6.09
C GLN A 263 20.53 22.85 6.74
N SER A 264 20.44 22.16 7.87
CA SER A 264 21.63 21.66 8.57
C SER A 264 22.44 20.70 7.69
N ILE A 265 21.78 19.90 6.83
CA ILE A 265 22.47 19.03 5.88
C ILE A 265 23.08 19.81 4.70
N ALA A 266 22.38 20.81 4.15
CA ALA A 266 22.88 21.59 3.02
C ALA A 266 24.18 22.36 3.36
N GLU A 267 24.31 22.78 4.61
CA GLU A 267 25.46 23.50 5.18
C GLU A 267 26.54 22.56 5.77
N ALA A 268 26.23 21.27 5.96
CA ALA A 268 27.11 20.32 6.60
C ALA A 268 28.40 20.04 5.80
N ASN A 269 29.46 19.70 6.53
CA ASN A 269 30.64 19.09 5.95
C ASN A 269 30.40 17.59 5.71
N GLU A 270 30.63 17.13 4.48
CA GLU A 270 30.50 15.72 4.10
C GLU A 270 31.32 14.80 5.01
N THR A 271 32.53 15.20 5.45
CA THR A 271 33.37 14.37 6.31
C THR A 271 32.80 14.18 7.71
N GLU A 272 32.03 15.16 8.22
CA GLU A 272 31.35 15.05 9.51
C GLU A 272 30.13 14.14 9.40
N LEU A 273 29.35 14.27 8.32
CA LEU A 273 28.18 13.42 8.06
C LEU A 273 28.52 11.94 7.97
N VAL A 274 29.71 11.58 7.44
CA VAL A 274 30.17 10.18 7.39
C VAL A 274 30.36 9.55 8.77
N THR A 275 30.51 10.36 9.83
CA THR A 275 30.58 9.85 11.20
C THR A 275 29.21 9.43 11.74
N VAL A 276 28.12 9.86 11.10
CA VAL A 276 26.76 9.49 11.50
C VAL A 276 26.50 8.03 11.13
N ARG A 277 25.97 7.27 12.10
CA ARG A 277 25.65 5.85 11.92
C ARG A 277 24.74 5.64 10.71
N ARG A 278 25.11 4.70 9.83
CA ARG A 278 24.44 4.35 8.55
C ARG A 278 24.56 5.42 7.43
N VAL A 279 25.42 6.42 7.59
CA VAL A 279 25.73 7.40 6.54
C VAL A 279 27.14 7.13 6.00
N GLY A 280 27.24 6.56 4.80
CA GLY A 280 28.52 6.38 4.10
C GLY A 280 28.92 7.61 3.29
N ALA A 281 30.16 7.66 2.79
CA ALA A 281 30.67 8.78 2.00
C ALA A 281 29.81 9.14 0.78
N ALA A 282 29.38 8.13 0.01
CA ALA A 282 28.49 8.35 -1.13
C ALA A 282 27.12 8.89 -0.71
N THR A 283 26.59 8.41 0.42
CA THR A 283 25.31 8.86 0.99
C THR A 283 25.40 10.30 1.49
N ALA A 284 26.47 10.65 2.22
CA ALA A 284 26.71 12.01 2.71
C ALA A 284 26.73 13.02 1.55
N LYS A 285 27.51 12.72 0.49
CA LYS A 285 27.54 13.55 -0.72
C LYS A 285 26.16 13.67 -1.37
N LYS A 286 25.43 12.56 -1.54
CA LYS A 286 24.06 12.56 -2.10
C LYS A 286 23.13 13.45 -1.24
N MET A 287 23.18 13.31 0.08
CA MET A 287 22.34 14.07 1.01
C MET A 287 22.59 15.57 0.91
N VAL A 288 23.86 16.02 0.94
CA VAL A 288 24.22 17.44 0.85
C VAL A 288 23.73 18.06 -0.46
N ILE A 289 23.97 17.39 -1.60
CA ILE A 289 23.57 17.90 -2.92
C ILE A 289 22.03 17.93 -3.04
N SER A 290 21.33 16.89 -2.59
CA SER A 290 19.87 16.87 -2.55
C SER A 290 19.29 17.97 -1.66
N ALA A 291 19.87 18.19 -0.47
CA ALA A 291 19.44 19.25 0.42
C ALA A 291 19.57 20.63 -0.22
N ARG A 292 20.70 20.89 -0.89
CA ARG A 292 20.93 22.13 -1.65
C ARG A 292 19.99 22.28 -2.83
N ALA A 293 19.68 21.20 -3.55
CA ALA A 293 18.75 21.24 -4.68
C ALA A 293 17.34 21.62 -4.21
N ILE A 294 16.85 20.96 -3.16
CA ILE A 294 15.54 21.24 -2.56
C ILE A 294 15.48 22.68 -2.02
N GLN A 295 16.48 23.13 -1.26
CA GLN A 295 16.51 24.50 -0.75
C GLN A 295 16.61 25.57 -1.84
N GLY A 296 17.42 25.31 -2.86
CA GLY A 296 17.59 26.21 -4.00
C GLY A 296 16.45 26.16 -5.01
N ASN A 297 15.50 25.22 -4.83
CA ASN A 297 14.43 24.89 -5.77
C ASN A 297 14.91 24.77 -7.23
N GLN A 298 16.05 24.11 -7.42
CA GLN A 298 16.65 23.92 -8.74
C GLN A 298 17.42 22.59 -8.80
N PRO A 299 17.43 21.89 -9.95
CA PRO A 299 18.25 20.70 -10.12
C PRO A 299 19.74 21.02 -9.98
N LEU A 300 20.49 20.14 -9.32
CA LEU A 300 21.94 20.29 -9.15
C LEU A 300 22.67 19.04 -9.68
N PRO A 301 23.82 19.20 -10.36
CA PRO A 301 24.66 18.07 -10.74
C PRO A 301 25.13 17.28 -9.51
N ARG A 302 24.99 15.96 -9.57
CA ARG A 302 25.35 15.01 -8.50
C ARG A 302 26.59 14.18 -8.87
N GLY A 303 26.76 13.85 -10.15
CA GLY A 303 27.87 13.07 -10.66
C GLY A 303 27.98 13.16 -12.18
N GLU A 304 28.94 12.42 -12.74
CA GLU A 304 29.07 12.29 -14.19
C GLU A 304 27.89 11.50 -14.75
N LEU A 305 27.32 12.00 -15.84
CA LEU A 305 26.30 11.29 -16.58
C LEU A 305 26.93 10.09 -17.28
N ALA A 306 26.32 8.92 -17.09
CA ALA A 306 26.67 7.75 -17.89
C ALA A 306 26.36 8.04 -19.37
N VAL A 307 27.09 7.37 -20.26
CA VAL A 307 26.82 7.45 -21.70
C VAL A 307 25.49 6.76 -21.97
N LEU A 308 24.48 7.55 -22.29
CA LEU A 308 23.17 7.04 -22.66
C LEU A 308 23.20 6.47 -24.08
N ARG A 309 22.62 5.29 -24.28
CA ARG A 309 22.45 4.73 -25.63
C ARG A 309 21.57 5.68 -26.45
N ARG A 310 21.94 5.86 -27.72
CA ARG A 310 21.15 6.65 -28.67
C ARG A 310 20.97 5.90 -29.98
N GLY A 311 19.90 6.21 -30.68
CA GLY A 311 19.59 5.71 -32.01
C GLY A 311 18.98 6.81 -32.88
N ARG A 312 18.71 6.50 -34.15
CA ARG A 312 18.04 7.43 -35.07
C ARG A 312 16.56 7.64 -34.76
N THR A 313 15.92 6.67 -34.13
CA THR A 313 14.54 6.81 -33.67
C THR A 313 14.53 6.72 -32.15
N GLU A 314 14.05 7.76 -31.50
CA GLU A 314 13.83 7.78 -30.05
C GLU A 314 12.41 7.30 -29.79
N VAL A 315 12.25 6.33 -28.89
CA VAL A 315 10.95 5.79 -28.48
C VAL A 315 10.87 5.86 -26.95
N PHE A 316 9.89 6.57 -26.41
CA PHE A 316 9.59 6.65 -24.99
C PHE A 316 8.29 5.90 -24.77
N PHE A 317 8.33 4.85 -23.94
CA PHE A 317 7.18 3.96 -23.80
C PHE A 317 6.91 3.62 -22.35
N ASP A 318 5.66 3.27 -22.10
CA ASP A 318 5.13 2.94 -20.79
C ASP A 318 4.02 1.88 -20.94
N PHE A 319 3.80 1.09 -19.89
CA PHE A 319 2.79 0.04 -19.84
C PHE A 319 1.72 0.34 -18.81
N GLU A 320 0.47 0.01 -19.16
CA GLU A 320 -0.61 -0.11 -18.19
C GLU A 320 -1.03 -1.58 -18.05
N GLY A 321 -1.24 -2.04 -16.82
CA GLY A 321 -1.64 -3.41 -16.53
C GLY A 321 -2.79 -3.52 -15.55
N ALA A 322 -3.61 -4.56 -15.73
CA ALA A 322 -4.71 -4.93 -14.85
C ALA A 322 -4.59 -6.41 -14.48
N GLN A 323 -5.05 -6.77 -13.29
CA GLN A 323 -5.26 -8.18 -12.95
C GLN A 323 -6.65 -8.58 -13.39
N GLU A 324 -6.76 -9.70 -14.12
CA GLU A 324 -8.04 -10.36 -14.34
C GLU A 324 -8.51 -10.97 -13.01
N GLN A 325 -9.80 -10.86 -12.68
CA GLN A 325 -10.32 -11.50 -11.46
C GLN A 325 -10.16 -13.03 -11.55
N GLU A 326 -9.75 -13.63 -10.42
CA GLU A 326 -9.40 -15.03 -10.22
C GLU A 326 -10.11 -16.05 -11.15
N GLN A 327 -9.35 -16.65 -12.07
CA GLN A 327 -9.45 -18.09 -12.32
C GLN A 327 -8.18 -18.78 -11.81
N ASP A 328 -8.43 -19.77 -10.95
CA ASP A 328 -7.51 -20.68 -10.26
C ASP A 328 -6.12 -20.85 -10.92
N GLY A 329 -5.06 -20.35 -10.27
CA GLY A 329 -3.67 -20.58 -10.74
C GLY A 329 -2.63 -19.50 -10.42
N GLY A 330 -3.03 -18.27 -10.11
CA GLY A 330 -2.12 -17.16 -9.83
C GLY A 330 -2.68 -15.84 -10.35
N LEU A 331 -2.31 -14.72 -9.73
CA LEU A 331 -2.71 -13.38 -10.19
C LEU A 331 -1.87 -13.05 -11.42
N GLU A 332 -2.34 -13.40 -12.61
CA GLU A 332 -1.65 -13.03 -13.84
C GLU A 332 -2.03 -11.59 -14.22
N LEU A 333 -1.02 -10.71 -14.20
CA LEU A 333 -1.16 -9.35 -14.69
C LEU A 333 -1.21 -9.36 -16.22
N VAL A 334 -2.20 -8.68 -16.78
CA VAL A 334 -2.37 -8.43 -18.20
C VAL A 334 -2.04 -6.97 -18.48
N ASN A 335 -1.05 -6.72 -19.34
CA ASN A 335 -0.66 -5.40 -19.82
C ASN A 335 -1.54 -5.01 -21.00
N TYR A 336 -2.65 -4.35 -20.71
CA TYR A 336 -3.66 -4.02 -21.70
C TYR A 336 -3.30 -2.80 -22.57
N LEU A 337 -2.29 -2.01 -22.21
CA LEU A 337 -1.84 -0.89 -23.04
C LEU A 337 -0.31 -0.82 -23.05
N ILE A 338 0.23 -0.78 -24.26
CA ILE A 338 1.60 -0.34 -24.55
C ILE A 338 1.49 0.98 -25.31
N GLY A 339 1.86 2.09 -24.69
CA GLY A 339 1.93 3.37 -25.39
C GLY A 339 3.36 3.73 -25.74
N ALA A 340 3.56 4.35 -26.89
CA ALA A 340 4.87 4.79 -27.33
C ALA A 340 4.81 6.17 -27.97
N ILE A 341 5.56 7.12 -27.41
CA ILE A 341 5.94 8.36 -28.08
C ILE A 341 7.20 8.07 -28.89
N HIS A 342 7.16 8.30 -30.20
CA HIS A 342 8.32 8.13 -31.07
C HIS A 342 8.61 9.37 -31.90
N ARG A 343 9.89 9.64 -32.14
CA ARG A 343 10.37 10.70 -33.03
C ARG A 343 11.72 10.38 -33.63
N THR A 344 12.01 11.02 -34.75
CA THR A 344 13.38 11.14 -35.28
C THR A 344 13.97 12.51 -34.91
N PRO A 345 15.30 12.68 -34.90
CA PRO A 345 15.92 13.97 -34.64
C PRO A 345 15.36 15.08 -35.52
N GLY A 346 14.81 16.13 -34.90
CA GLY A 346 14.18 17.27 -35.58
C GLY A 346 12.77 17.01 -36.14
N GLY A 347 12.23 15.80 -35.95
CA GLY A 347 10.86 15.44 -36.28
C GLY A 347 9.87 15.71 -35.14
N GLU A 348 8.59 15.79 -35.48
CA GLU A 348 7.51 15.89 -34.50
C GLU A 348 7.30 14.56 -33.76
N ALA A 349 7.14 14.63 -32.44
CA ALA A 349 6.83 13.47 -31.61
C ALA A 349 5.40 12.99 -31.85
N ARG A 350 5.23 11.67 -32.00
CA ARG A 350 3.94 11.05 -32.27
C ARG A 350 3.65 9.95 -31.28
N TYR A 351 2.45 9.96 -30.73
CA TYR A 351 1.98 8.89 -29.86
C TYR A 351 1.37 7.75 -30.68
N LYS A 352 1.69 6.51 -30.29
CA LYS A 352 1.12 5.29 -30.85
C LYS A 352 0.70 4.36 -29.70
N PRO A 353 -0.60 4.22 -29.43
CA PRO A 353 -1.11 3.25 -28.48
C PRO A 353 -1.31 1.88 -29.14
N PHE A 354 -0.99 0.83 -28.39
CA PHE A 354 -1.36 -0.56 -28.65
C PHE A 354 -2.23 -1.00 -27.49
N PHE A 355 -3.54 -1.13 -27.72
CA PHE A 355 -4.54 -1.35 -26.68
C PHE A 355 -5.27 -2.68 -26.89
N ALA A 356 -5.28 -3.52 -25.85
CA ALA A 356 -6.00 -4.79 -25.79
C ALA A 356 -7.48 -4.52 -25.46
N GLU A 357 -8.40 -4.87 -26.36
CA GLU A 357 -9.84 -4.57 -26.15
C GLU A 357 -10.47 -5.47 -25.08
N THR A 358 -9.88 -6.63 -24.88
CA THR A 358 -10.19 -7.64 -23.85
C THR A 358 -8.89 -8.17 -23.23
N PHE A 359 -8.99 -8.88 -22.09
CA PHE A 359 -7.83 -9.51 -21.45
C PHE A 359 -7.12 -10.52 -22.37
N ASP A 360 -7.86 -11.19 -23.26
CA ASP A 360 -7.33 -12.19 -24.20
C ASP A 360 -6.48 -11.58 -25.33
N ASP A 361 -6.54 -10.25 -25.52
CA ASP A 361 -5.88 -9.57 -26.64
C ASP A 361 -4.40 -9.20 -26.35
N GLU A 362 -3.84 -9.51 -25.17
CA GLU A 362 -2.46 -9.14 -24.79
C GLU A 362 -1.41 -9.67 -25.78
N ASP A 363 -1.54 -10.91 -26.27
CA ASP A 363 -0.63 -11.51 -27.25
C ASP A 363 -0.61 -10.73 -28.58
N ALA A 364 -1.80 -10.49 -29.14
CA ALA A 364 -1.95 -9.76 -30.39
C ALA A 364 -1.42 -8.34 -30.25
N ASN A 365 -1.66 -7.72 -29.09
CA ASN A 365 -1.21 -6.37 -28.76
C ASN A 365 0.32 -6.27 -28.68
N LEU A 366 0.95 -7.19 -27.94
CA LEU A 366 2.40 -7.33 -27.84
C LEU A 366 3.04 -7.57 -29.21
N THR A 367 2.50 -8.50 -29.98
CA THR A 367 3.01 -8.84 -31.31
C THR A 367 2.95 -7.62 -32.23
N ALA A 368 1.85 -6.86 -32.21
CA ALA A 368 1.70 -5.63 -33.00
C ALA A 368 2.72 -4.55 -32.58
N PHE A 369 2.97 -4.38 -31.29
CA PHE A 369 4.00 -3.47 -30.78
C PHE A 369 5.38 -3.86 -31.28
N LEU A 370 5.78 -5.13 -31.14
CA LEU A 370 7.10 -5.60 -31.53
C LEU A 370 7.34 -5.53 -33.04
N GLN A 371 6.33 -5.85 -33.85
CA GLN A 371 6.39 -5.69 -35.31
C GLN A 371 6.57 -4.23 -35.74
N TRP A 372 5.82 -3.31 -35.12
CA TRP A 372 6.00 -1.88 -35.34
C TRP A 372 7.39 -1.42 -34.90
N ALA A 373 7.84 -1.82 -33.73
CA ALA A 373 9.16 -1.50 -33.19
C ALA A 373 10.28 -1.96 -34.15
N GLY A 374 10.18 -3.18 -34.69
CA GLY A 374 11.13 -3.73 -35.67
C GLY A 374 11.11 -3.04 -37.03
N SER A 375 10.06 -2.25 -37.34
CA SER A 375 9.97 -1.45 -38.57
C SER A 375 10.68 -0.09 -38.49
N LEU A 376 11.06 0.34 -37.28
CA LEU A 376 11.73 1.62 -37.04
C LEU A 376 13.21 1.54 -37.43
N ASP A 377 13.76 2.66 -37.93
CA ASP A 377 15.20 2.76 -38.24
C ASP A 377 16.00 3.05 -36.96
N ASP A 378 16.86 2.11 -36.58
CA ASP A 378 17.77 2.19 -35.42
C ASP A 378 17.10 2.75 -34.14
N PRO A 379 16.02 2.12 -33.62
CA PRO A 379 15.26 2.64 -32.49
C PRO A 379 15.99 2.46 -31.15
N VAL A 380 15.80 3.34 -30.19
CA VAL A 380 16.15 3.11 -28.77
C VAL A 380 14.91 3.34 -27.93
N PHE A 381 14.64 2.42 -27.01
CA PHE A 381 13.41 2.37 -26.22
C PHE A 381 13.72 2.82 -24.79
N TYR A 382 13.39 4.06 -24.49
CA TYR A 382 13.56 4.67 -23.18
C TYR A 382 12.33 4.41 -22.31
N HIS A 383 12.58 4.03 -21.06
CA HIS A 383 11.55 3.77 -20.08
C HIS A 383 12.01 4.23 -18.68
N TRP A 384 11.11 4.15 -17.70
CA TRP A 384 11.39 4.59 -16.34
C TRP A 384 11.38 3.43 -15.35
N HIS A 385 12.56 3.05 -14.87
CA HIS A 385 12.76 1.96 -13.90
C HIS A 385 12.56 0.56 -14.51
N SER A 386 12.74 -0.49 -13.71
CA SER A 386 12.79 -1.89 -14.17
C SER A 386 11.45 -2.50 -14.61
N TYR A 387 10.32 -1.81 -14.44
CA TYR A 387 8.99 -2.41 -14.59
C TYR A 387 8.75 -2.87 -16.02
N GLU A 388 9.00 -2.02 -17.02
CA GLU A 388 8.69 -2.30 -18.43
C GLU A 388 9.54 -3.45 -18.95
N ARG A 389 10.84 -3.46 -18.65
CA ARG A 389 11.71 -4.59 -18.99
C ARG A 389 11.17 -5.90 -18.42
N THR A 390 10.86 -5.91 -17.13
CA THR A 390 10.40 -7.13 -16.43
C THR A 390 9.11 -7.66 -17.02
N HIS A 391 8.16 -6.78 -17.33
CA HIS A 391 6.86 -7.19 -17.88
C HIS A 391 6.96 -7.57 -19.35
N LEU A 392 7.82 -6.91 -20.12
CA LEU A 392 8.07 -7.29 -21.52
C LEU A 392 8.71 -8.68 -21.61
N GLU A 393 9.70 -8.98 -20.78
CA GLU A 393 10.31 -10.33 -20.70
C GLU A 393 9.26 -11.40 -20.35
N LYS A 394 8.42 -11.14 -19.33
CA LYS A 394 7.33 -12.06 -18.95
C LYS A 394 6.32 -12.28 -20.08
N MET A 395 5.91 -11.21 -20.77
CA MET A 395 4.98 -11.30 -21.89
C MET A 395 5.57 -12.11 -23.05
N VAL A 396 6.83 -11.88 -23.40
CA VAL A 396 7.54 -12.63 -24.45
C VAL A 396 7.61 -14.12 -24.12
N ASP A 397 7.95 -14.46 -22.87
CA ASP A 397 8.01 -15.84 -22.41
C ASP A 397 6.63 -16.50 -22.39
N ARG A 398 5.61 -15.78 -21.90
CA ARG A 398 4.22 -16.27 -21.79
C ARG A 398 3.63 -16.64 -23.15
N TYR A 399 3.79 -15.78 -24.15
CA TYR A 399 3.17 -15.95 -25.47
C TYR A 399 4.09 -16.63 -26.50
N GLY A 400 5.32 -16.98 -26.13
CA GLY A 400 6.25 -17.67 -27.02
C GLY A 400 6.59 -16.86 -28.27
N VAL A 401 6.72 -15.54 -28.13
CA VAL A 401 7.07 -14.64 -29.23
C VAL A 401 8.43 -15.00 -29.82
N ASP A 402 8.61 -14.79 -31.13
CA ASP A 402 9.90 -14.97 -31.81
C ASP A 402 11.03 -14.22 -31.05
N PRO A 403 12.05 -14.95 -30.52
CA PRO A 403 13.15 -14.33 -29.79
C PRO A 403 13.91 -13.26 -30.59
N VAL A 404 13.98 -13.38 -31.91
CA VAL A 404 14.66 -12.39 -32.76
C VAL A 404 13.87 -11.08 -32.79
N LEU A 405 12.55 -11.17 -32.86
CA LEU A 405 11.66 -10.02 -32.84
C LEU A 405 11.70 -9.33 -31.46
N ALA A 406 11.62 -10.10 -30.38
CA ALA A 406 11.71 -9.59 -29.01
C ALA A 406 13.07 -8.94 -28.70
N ALA A 407 14.18 -9.55 -29.15
CA ALA A 407 15.53 -9.02 -28.97
C ALA A 407 15.71 -7.64 -29.62
N GLY A 408 15.00 -7.37 -30.73
CA GLY A 408 14.99 -6.04 -31.37
C GLY A 408 14.60 -4.90 -30.43
N VAL A 409 13.79 -5.18 -29.41
CA VAL A 409 13.41 -4.22 -28.36
C VAL A 409 14.21 -4.43 -27.08
N LEU A 410 14.24 -5.65 -26.53
CA LEU A 410 14.84 -5.97 -25.23
C LEU A 410 16.33 -5.59 -25.13
N ASP A 411 17.09 -5.80 -26.21
CA ASP A 411 18.53 -5.47 -26.26
C ASP A 411 18.78 -3.96 -26.38
N ARG A 412 17.73 -3.18 -26.65
CA ARG A 412 17.76 -1.74 -26.94
C ARG A 412 16.91 -0.91 -25.98
N LEU A 413 16.44 -1.52 -24.89
CA LEU A 413 15.85 -0.84 -23.75
C LEU A 413 16.91 -0.06 -22.97
N GLU A 414 16.59 1.17 -22.60
CA GLU A 414 17.43 2.07 -21.83
C GLU A 414 16.63 2.68 -20.67
N ASP A 415 17.02 2.37 -19.44
CA ASP A 415 16.36 2.89 -18.23
C ASP A 415 16.90 4.29 -17.91
N LEU A 416 16.02 5.29 -18.00
CA LEU A 416 16.38 6.69 -17.73
C LEU A 416 16.50 7.02 -16.24
N SER A 417 15.88 6.23 -15.36
CA SER A 417 15.81 6.56 -13.93
C SER A 417 17.19 6.61 -13.27
N PRO A 418 18.08 5.60 -13.42
CA PRO A 418 19.43 5.68 -12.88
C PRO A 418 20.24 6.83 -13.46
N TRP A 419 20.02 7.18 -14.73
CA TRP A 419 20.76 8.24 -15.39
C TRP A 419 20.38 9.62 -14.84
N ALA A 420 19.08 9.91 -14.78
CA ALA A 420 18.57 11.15 -14.21
C ALA A 420 18.94 11.28 -12.71
N THR A 421 18.68 10.24 -11.92
CA THR A 421 18.85 10.29 -10.45
C THR A 421 20.30 10.15 -10.00
N LYS A 422 21.21 9.55 -10.78
CA LYS A 422 22.66 9.58 -10.44
C LYS A 422 23.34 10.83 -10.96
N GLY A 423 22.89 11.35 -12.11
CA GLY A 423 23.41 12.57 -12.71
C GLY A 423 23.03 13.83 -11.96
N PHE A 424 21.79 13.91 -11.47
CA PHE A 424 21.23 15.09 -10.85
C PHE A 424 20.54 14.81 -9.52
N ALA A 425 20.55 15.81 -8.65
CA ALA A 425 19.61 15.93 -7.55
C ALA A 425 18.51 16.91 -7.94
N PHE A 426 17.27 16.45 -7.90
CA PHE A 426 16.11 17.27 -8.22
C PHE A 426 15.53 17.93 -6.96
N PRO A 427 14.90 19.11 -7.06
CA PRO A 427 14.20 19.77 -5.96
C PRO A 427 12.85 19.06 -5.69
N ALA A 428 12.91 17.78 -5.38
CA ALA A 428 11.77 16.92 -5.12
C ALA A 428 12.06 16.00 -3.93
N TYR A 429 11.00 15.62 -3.21
CA TYR A 429 11.08 14.73 -2.04
C TYR A 429 11.07 13.24 -2.43
N GLY A 430 10.93 12.93 -3.72
CA GLY A 430 10.97 11.60 -4.29
C GLY A 430 11.76 11.56 -5.60
N GLU A 431 12.10 10.35 -6.05
CA GLU A 431 12.83 10.08 -7.30
C GLU A 431 11.93 9.36 -8.33
N SER A 432 10.59 9.46 -8.20
CA SER A 432 9.65 8.89 -9.19
C SER A 432 9.58 9.75 -10.46
N LEU A 433 9.07 9.17 -11.56
CA LEU A 433 8.79 9.89 -12.81
C LEU A 433 7.95 11.15 -12.55
N LYS A 434 6.88 11.00 -11.77
CA LYS A 434 5.94 12.08 -11.44
C LYS A 434 6.58 13.18 -10.61
N ASP A 435 7.40 12.82 -9.62
CA ASP A 435 8.09 13.82 -8.77
C ASP A 435 9.07 14.66 -9.58
N ILE A 436 9.88 14.00 -10.42
CA ILE A 436 10.92 14.65 -11.21
C ILE A 436 10.32 15.47 -12.36
N ALA A 437 9.38 14.91 -13.14
CA ALA A 437 8.82 15.67 -14.25
C ALA A 437 8.05 16.91 -13.77
N LYS A 438 7.31 16.80 -12.64
CA LYS A 438 6.63 17.97 -12.04
C LYS A 438 7.61 19.04 -11.60
N CYS A 439 8.73 18.67 -10.96
CA CYS A 439 9.72 19.66 -10.54
C CYS A 439 10.40 20.35 -11.72
N LEU A 440 10.48 19.68 -12.87
CA LEU A 440 10.96 20.24 -14.13
C LEU A 440 9.89 21.04 -14.89
N GLY A 441 8.65 21.07 -14.42
CA GLY A 441 7.56 21.89 -14.99
C GLY A 441 6.61 21.13 -15.92
N PHE A 442 6.74 19.81 -16.06
CA PHE A 442 5.77 19.00 -16.78
C PHE A 442 4.42 18.95 -16.04
N LYS A 443 3.33 18.95 -16.79
CA LYS A 443 1.96 18.90 -16.25
C LYS A 443 1.18 17.81 -16.95
N TRP A 444 0.68 16.85 -16.18
CA TRP A 444 -0.28 15.87 -16.65
C TRP A 444 -1.58 16.59 -17.06
N ARG A 445 -2.26 16.06 -18.07
CA ARG A 445 -3.56 16.55 -18.54
C ARG A 445 -4.70 16.12 -17.62
N GLN A 446 -4.49 15.06 -16.83
CA GLN A 446 -5.47 14.50 -15.90
C GLN A 446 -4.92 14.55 -14.47
N ASP A 447 -5.63 15.25 -13.59
CA ASP A 447 -5.31 15.33 -12.16
C ASP A 447 -6.07 14.30 -11.32
N ASP A 448 -7.14 13.70 -11.88
CA ASP A 448 -8.05 12.75 -11.22
C ASP A 448 -7.67 11.28 -11.45
N VAL A 449 -6.83 10.98 -12.44
CA VAL A 449 -6.47 9.59 -12.79
C VAL A 449 -5.13 9.20 -12.15
N THR A 450 -5.11 8.01 -11.55
CA THR A 450 -3.92 7.35 -11.01
C THR A 450 -3.71 6.02 -11.74
N GLY A 451 -2.52 5.42 -11.66
CA GLY A 451 -2.28 4.08 -12.24
C GLY A 451 -3.18 2.96 -11.68
N VAL A 452 -3.74 3.11 -10.47
CA VAL A 452 -4.79 2.18 -9.99
C VAL A 452 -6.15 2.52 -10.59
N GLY A 453 -6.42 3.82 -10.80
CA GLY A 453 -7.60 4.29 -11.52
C GLY A 453 -7.65 3.78 -12.95
N THR A 454 -6.52 3.68 -13.67
CA THR A 454 -6.49 3.14 -15.04
C THR A 454 -6.91 1.67 -15.09
N MET A 455 -6.50 0.85 -14.11
CA MET A 455 -6.97 -0.54 -13.98
C MET A 455 -8.49 -0.63 -13.76
N SER A 456 -9.06 0.18 -12.86
CA SER A 456 -10.51 0.21 -12.63
C SER A 456 -11.28 0.71 -13.87
N LEU A 457 -10.73 1.68 -14.59
CA LEU A 457 -11.28 2.13 -15.87
C LEU A 457 -11.24 1.02 -16.92
N TYR A 458 -10.18 0.21 -16.95
CA TYR A 458 -10.05 -0.90 -17.89
C TYR A 458 -11.05 -2.03 -17.58
N MET A 459 -11.20 -2.42 -16.31
CA MET A 459 -12.22 -3.39 -15.89
C MET A 459 -13.62 -2.92 -16.32
N ARG A 460 -13.97 -1.65 -16.05
CA ARG A 460 -15.25 -1.07 -16.47
C ARG A 460 -15.42 -1.07 -17.99
N TYR A 461 -14.34 -0.83 -18.74
CA TYR A 461 -14.35 -0.89 -20.20
C TYR A 461 -14.67 -2.31 -20.69
N VAL A 462 -13.97 -3.33 -20.18
CA VAL A 462 -14.19 -4.73 -20.55
C VAL A 462 -15.58 -5.22 -20.13
N ASP A 463 -16.03 -4.91 -18.90
CA ASP A 463 -17.36 -5.28 -18.39
C ASP A 463 -18.50 -4.68 -19.21
N SER A 464 -18.25 -3.53 -19.86
CA SER A 464 -19.22 -2.91 -20.77
C SER A 464 -19.27 -3.58 -22.16
N GLY A 465 -18.49 -4.64 -22.39
CA GLY A 465 -18.30 -5.23 -23.72
C GLY A 465 -17.54 -4.30 -24.66
N SER A 466 -16.51 -3.63 -24.15
CA SER A 466 -15.67 -2.66 -24.88
C SER A 466 -16.44 -1.42 -25.39
N ALA A 467 -17.54 -1.06 -24.73
CA ALA A 467 -18.41 0.05 -25.14
C ALA A 467 -18.07 1.39 -24.47
N ASP A 468 -17.44 1.40 -23.28
CA ASP A 468 -17.12 2.64 -22.55
C ASP A 468 -15.87 3.36 -23.11
N GLN A 469 -16.05 4.01 -24.25
CA GLN A 469 -14.99 4.79 -24.90
C GLN A 469 -14.48 5.97 -24.04
N THR A 470 -15.24 6.41 -23.03
CA THR A 470 -14.77 7.44 -22.09
C THR A 470 -13.69 6.88 -21.18
N ALA A 471 -13.88 5.67 -20.64
CA ALA A 471 -12.86 4.98 -19.86
C ALA A 471 -11.57 4.77 -20.67
N LYS A 472 -11.70 4.21 -21.88
CA LYS A 472 -10.58 4.00 -22.79
C LYS A 472 -9.83 5.30 -23.11
N GLY A 473 -10.54 6.38 -23.41
CA GLY A 473 -9.94 7.68 -23.66
C GLY A 473 -9.10 8.20 -22.50
N LYS A 474 -9.61 8.08 -21.26
CA LYS A 474 -8.86 8.47 -20.06
C LYS A 474 -7.58 7.66 -19.86
N ILE A 475 -7.65 6.34 -20.05
CA ILE A 475 -6.48 5.45 -19.95
C ILE A 475 -5.40 5.85 -20.96
N ILE A 476 -5.80 6.05 -22.23
CA ILE A 476 -4.88 6.41 -23.32
C ILE A 476 -4.19 7.75 -23.04
N ILE A 477 -4.93 8.76 -22.54
CA ILE A 477 -4.35 10.07 -22.19
C ILE A 477 -3.36 9.95 -21.03
N TYR A 478 -3.67 9.14 -20.02
CA TYR A 478 -2.81 8.95 -18.84
C TYR A 478 -1.46 8.35 -19.25
N ASN A 479 -1.50 7.25 -20.00
CA ASN A 479 -0.28 6.58 -20.46
C ASN A 479 0.51 7.43 -21.50
N GLU A 480 -0.19 8.20 -22.35
CA GLU A 480 0.48 9.17 -23.22
C GLU A 480 1.21 10.25 -22.41
N ASP A 481 0.63 10.73 -21.30
CA ASP A 481 1.31 11.68 -20.41
C ASP A 481 2.55 11.08 -19.75
N ASP A 482 2.52 9.81 -19.35
CA ASP A 482 3.70 9.13 -18.77
C ASP A 482 4.82 8.94 -19.80
N CYS A 483 4.47 8.60 -21.05
CA CYS A 483 5.42 8.58 -22.16
C CYS A 483 6.01 9.98 -22.44
N LEU A 484 5.17 11.02 -22.46
CA LEU A 484 5.58 12.41 -22.67
C LEU A 484 6.43 12.94 -21.50
N ALA A 485 6.13 12.58 -20.27
CA ALA A 485 6.91 12.93 -19.09
C ALA A 485 8.32 12.32 -19.17
N THR A 486 8.40 11.05 -19.60
CA THR A 486 9.67 10.35 -19.82
C THR A 486 10.50 11.06 -20.91
N MET A 487 9.89 11.42 -22.03
CA MET A 487 10.53 12.24 -23.08
C MET A 487 10.97 13.61 -22.56
N TYR A 488 10.14 14.26 -21.73
CA TYR A 488 10.41 15.58 -21.18
C TYR A 488 11.64 15.58 -20.25
N ILE A 489 11.77 14.56 -19.40
CA ILE A 489 12.96 14.37 -18.56
C ILE A 489 14.18 14.12 -19.46
N TYR A 490 14.08 13.23 -20.44
CA TYR A 490 15.17 12.97 -21.38
C TYR A 490 15.66 14.25 -22.05
N ASP A 491 14.74 15.06 -22.60
CA ASP A 491 15.05 16.33 -23.27
C ASP A 491 15.72 17.32 -22.33
N TRP A 492 15.20 17.43 -21.11
CA TRP A 492 15.79 18.30 -20.09
C TRP A 492 17.23 17.90 -19.79
N VAL A 493 17.49 16.61 -19.55
CA VAL A 493 18.84 16.15 -19.19
C VAL A 493 19.79 16.28 -20.40
N MET A 494 19.34 15.99 -21.61
CA MET A 494 20.15 16.14 -22.84
C MET A 494 20.50 17.61 -23.15
N ALA A 495 19.78 18.56 -22.58
CA ALA A 495 20.04 20.00 -22.71
C ALA A 495 20.98 20.56 -21.63
N GLN A 496 21.33 19.78 -20.59
CA GLN A 496 22.30 20.16 -19.56
C GLN A 496 23.74 20.01 -20.07
#